data_AF-A0A8T2IF16-F1
#
_entry.id   AF-A0A8T2IF16-F1
#
_cell.length_a   1.000
_cell.length_b   1.000
_cell.length_c   1.000
_cell.angle_alpha   90.00
_cell.angle_beta   90.00
_cell.angle_gamma   90.00
#
_symmetry.space_group_name_H-M   'P 1'
#
loop_
_entity.id
_entity.type
_entity.pdbx_description
1 polymer ?
#
loop_
_entity_poly.entity_id
_entity_poly.type
_entity_poly.pdbx_seq_one_letter_code
_entity_poly.pdbx_strand_id
1 'polypeptide(L)'
;MHVIKRDGRQERVMFDKITSRIQKLCYGLNLEFVDPTQITMKVIQGLYSGVTTVELDTLAAETTATLTTKHPDYASLAARIAVSNLHKETKKIFSEVMEDLYNYVNPLNGRHSPMVSKETLDIVLENKDRLNSAIIFDRDFSYNYFGFKTLERSYLLKINGKVAERPQHMLMRVSVGIHKTDIDAAIETYNLLSEKWFTHASPTLFNAGTNRPQLSSCFLFVERRQH
;
A
#
# COMPACT_ATOMS: atom_id res chain seq x y z
N MET A 1 19.32 5.70 -24.55
CA MET A 1 18.46 4.86 -23.70
C MET A 1 17.19 5.65 -23.37
N HIS A 2 16.03 5.05 -23.58
CA HIS A 2 14.72 5.67 -23.37
C HIS A 2 13.89 4.87 -22.37
N VAL A 3 13.02 5.55 -21.63
CA VAL A 3 12.02 4.97 -20.74
C VAL A 3 10.62 5.25 -21.27
N ILE A 4 9.71 4.31 -21.08
CA ILE A 4 8.30 4.45 -21.43
C ILE A 4 7.55 4.98 -20.20
N LYS A 5 7.00 6.19 -20.31
CA LYS A 5 6.16 6.77 -19.28
C LYS A 5 4.82 6.03 -19.16
N ARG A 6 4.12 6.26 -18.05
CA ARG A 6 2.78 5.71 -17.80
C ARG A 6 1.75 6.13 -18.85
N ASP A 7 1.96 7.27 -19.52
CA ASP A 7 1.15 7.78 -20.64
C ASP A 7 1.55 7.19 -22.01
N GLY A 8 2.50 6.24 -22.04
CA GLY A 8 3.02 5.62 -23.25
C GLY A 8 4.09 6.43 -23.98
N ARG A 9 4.40 7.66 -23.55
CA ARG A 9 5.41 8.50 -24.20
C ARG A 9 6.82 8.01 -23.89
N GLN A 10 7.69 8.06 -24.89
CA GLN A 10 9.12 7.80 -24.69
C GLN A 10 9.82 9.07 -24.18
N GLU A 11 10.62 8.90 -23.14
CA GLU A 11 11.47 9.97 -22.60
C GLU A 11 12.91 9.47 -22.50
N ARG A 12 13.89 10.35 -22.77
CA ARG A 12 15.30 10.02 -22.60
C ARG A 12 15.62 9.84 -21.11
N VAL A 13 16.39 8.81 -20.80
CA VAL A 13 16.90 8.61 -19.43
C VAL A 13 17.86 9.75 -19.10
N MET A 14 17.54 10.51 -18.05
CA MET A 14 18.38 11.59 -17.53
C MET A 14 18.77 11.27 -16.09
N PHE A 15 20.07 11.21 -15.83
CA PHE A 15 20.63 10.92 -14.51
C PHE A 15 20.05 11.86 -13.45
N ASP A 16 20.14 13.17 -13.70
CA ASP A 16 19.73 14.22 -12.76
C ASP A 16 18.24 14.12 -12.39
N LYS A 17 17.39 13.68 -13.32
CA LYS A 17 15.96 13.53 -13.08
C LYS A 17 15.65 12.38 -12.12
N ILE A 18 16.38 11.27 -12.24
CA ILE A 18 16.25 10.12 -11.34
C ILE A 18 16.79 10.50 -9.96
N THR A 19 17.98 11.09 -9.90
CA THR A 19 18.60 11.52 -8.64
C THR A 19 17.75 12.55 -7.92
N SER A 20 17.24 13.58 -8.62
CA SER A 20 16.35 14.60 -8.04
C SER A 20 15.09 13.99 -7.44
N ARG A 21 14.54 12.95 -8.08
CA ARG A 21 13.36 12.26 -7.56
C ARG A 21 13.68 11.50 -6.27
N ILE A 22 14.81 10.78 -6.22
CA ILE A 22 15.23 10.04 -5.02
C ILE A 22 15.55 11.03 -3.90
N GLN A 23 16.25 12.12 -4.20
CA GLN A 23 16.61 13.17 -3.24
C GLN A 23 15.38 13.75 -2.52
N LYS A 24 14.27 13.99 -3.25
CA LYS A 24 13.01 14.48 -2.65
C LYS A 24 12.42 13.52 -1.61
N LEU A 25 12.77 12.23 -1.67
CA LEU A 25 12.30 11.21 -0.73
C LEU A 25 13.25 10.99 0.45
N CYS A 26 14.40 11.68 0.49
CA CYS A 26 15.41 11.57 1.56
C CYS A 26 15.15 12.48 2.78
N TYR A 27 13.98 13.10 2.91
CA TYR A 27 13.67 14.00 4.03
C TYR A 27 13.79 13.28 5.39
N GLY A 28 14.52 13.88 6.34
CA GLY A 28 14.71 13.30 7.67
C GLY A 28 15.50 11.99 7.70
N LEU A 29 16.22 11.63 6.62
CA LEU A 29 17.19 10.53 6.61
C LEU A 29 18.60 11.06 6.82
N ASN A 30 19.51 10.23 7.30
CA ASN A 30 20.91 10.60 7.46
C ASN A 30 21.63 10.65 6.10
N LEU A 31 21.80 11.86 5.56
CA LEU A 31 22.46 12.14 4.28
C LEU A 31 23.98 11.90 4.29
N GLU A 32 24.59 11.70 5.47
CA GLU A 32 26.00 11.31 5.55
C GLU A 32 26.22 9.89 5.02
N PHE A 33 25.24 9.00 5.24
CA PHE A 33 25.29 7.60 4.80
C PHE A 33 24.42 7.31 3.57
N VAL A 34 23.30 8.03 3.42
CA VAL A 34 22.35 7.86 2.33
C VAL A 34 22.73 8.77 1.16
N ASP A 35 23.23 8.17 0.09
CA ASP A 35 23.66 8.88 -1.12
C ASP A 35 22.77 8.52 -2.33
N PRO A 36 21.88 9.44 -2.75
CA PRO A 36 21.01 9.25 -3.92
C PRO A 36 21.75 9.11 -5.24
N THR A 37 22.96 9.66 -5.35
CA THR A 37 23.77 9.54 -6.57
C THR A 37 24.27 8.11 -6.74
N GLN A 38 24.74 7.48 -5.66
CA GLN A 38 25.13 6.06 -5.64
C GLN A 38 23.99 5.13 -6.05
N ILE A 39 22.77 5.39 -5.55
CA ILE A 39 21.59 4.61 -5.94
C ILE A 39 21.35 4.77 -7.45
N THR A 40 21.36 6.02 -7.94
CA THR A 40 21.09 6.31 -9.36
C THR A 40 22.10 5.62 -10.28
N MET A 41 23.39 5.63 -9.94
CA MET A 41 24.42 4.94 -10.71
C MET A 41 24.15 3.44 -10.82
N LYS A 42 23.80 2.78 -9.71
CA LYS A 42 23.48 1.34 -9.71
C LYS A 42 22.22 1.02 -10.50
N VAL A 43 21.18 1.86 -10.39
CA VAL A 43 19.92 1.67 -11.13
C VAL A 43 20.13 1.78 -12.64
N ILE A 44 20.96 2.73 -13.09
CA ILE A 44 21.26 2.90 -14.52
C ILE A 44 22.04 1.71 -15.10
N GLN A 45 22.92 1.08 -14.31
CA GLN A 45 23.64 -0.12 -14.73
C GLN A 45 22.71 -1.30 -15.02
N GLY A 46 21.60 -1.42 -14.28
CA GLY A 46 20.58 -2.46 -14.48
C GLY A 46 19.53 -2.11 -15.53
N LEU A 47 19.62 -0.95 -16.19
CA LEU A 47 18.57 -0.42 -17.04
C LEU A 47 18.77 -0.85 -18.50
N TYR A 48 17.68 -1.16 -19.21
CA TYR A 48 17.66 -1.40 -20.65
C TYR A 48 16.75 -0.40 -21.36
N SER A 49 16.98 -0.19 -22.66
CA SER A 49 16.16 0.75 -23.42
C SER A 49 14.75 0.19 -23.64
N GLY A 50 13.72 1.00 -23.38
CA GLY A 50 12.32 0.58 -23.46
C GLY A 50 11.71 0.16 -22.12
N VAL A 51 12.45 0.21 -21.01
CA VAL A 51 11.91 -0.05 -19.68
C VAL A 51 10.82 0.94 -19.31
N THR A 52 9.77 0.48 -18.63
CA THR A 52 8.70 1.37 -18.17
C THR A 52 9.13 2.16 -16.93
N THR A 53 8.50 3.33 -16.72
CA THR A 53 8.74 4.12 -15.50
C THR A 53 8.31 3.41 -14.20
N VAL A 54 7.43 2.41 -14.29
CA VAL A 54 7.03 1.58 -13.14
C VAL A 54 8.14 0.58 -12.80
N GLU A 55 8.65 -0.14 -13.80
CA GLU A 55 9.80 -1.05 -13.63
C GLU A 55 11.05 -0.32 -13.14
N LEU A 56 11.29 0.91 -13.63
CA LEU A 56 12.38 1.76 -13.15
C LEU A 56 12.24 2.07 -11.66
N ASP A 57 11.03 2.45 -11.21
CA ASP A 57 10.77 2.75 -9.80
C ASP A 57 10.92 1.49 -8.92
N THR A 58 10.48 0.32 -9.43
CA THR A 58 10.66 -0.98 -8.76
C THR A 58 12.12 -1.35 -8.62
N LEU A 59 12.90 -1.26 -9.71
CA LEU A 59 14.34 -1.52 -9.71
C LEU A 59 15.08 -0.57 -8.75
N ALA A 60 14.67 0.71 -8.71
CA ALA A 60 15.23 1.67 -7.77
C ALA A 60 14.94 1.30 -6.32
N ALA A 61 13.71 0.89 -6.00
CA ALA A 61 13.35 0.44 -4.65
C ALA A 61 14.14 -0.82 -4.24
N GLU A 62 14.24 -1.82 -5.11
CA GLU A 62 14.99 -3.05 -4.88
C GLU A 62 16.48 -2.79 -4.69
N THR A 63 17.09 -2.01 -5.57
CA THR A 63 18.51 -1.62 -5.49
C THR A 63 18.78 -0.90 -4.17
N THR A 64 17.90 0.05 -3.80
CA THR A 64 18.01 0.77 -2.53
C THR A 64 17.88 -0.17 -1.34
N ALA A 65 16.98 -1.16 -1.38
CA ALA A 65 16.80 -2.13 -0.31
C ALA A 65 18.07 -3.00 -0.10
N THR A 66 18.82 -3.34 -1.14
CA THR A 66 20.10 -4.08 -0.97
C THR A 66 21.15 -3.29 -0.19
N LEU A 67 21.07 -1.96 -0.20
CA LEU A 67 21.97 -1.06 0.52
C LEU A 67 21.61 -0.91 2.01
N THR A 68 20.55 -1.57 2.49
CA THR A 68 20.20 -1.64 3.92
C THR A 68 21.35 -2.19 4.76
N THR A 69 22.20 -3.04 4.17
CA THR A 69 23.42 -3.55 4.82
C THR A 69 24.44 -2.46 5.16
N LYS A 70 24.41 -1.31 4.49
CA LYS A 70 25.27 -0.16 4.79
C LYS A 70 24.69 0.72 5.89
N HIS A 71 23.40 1.04 5.79
CA HIS A 71 22.71 1.88 6.78
C HIS A 71 21.20 1.58 6.76
N PRO A 72 20.52 1.52 7.92
CA PRO A 72 19.09 1.18 8.00
C PRO A 72 18.19 2.16 7.23
N ASP A 73 18.56 3.44 7.11
CA ASP A 73 17.75 4.43 6.38
C ASP A 73 17.55 4.10 4.89
N TYR A 74 18.41 3.27 4.29
CA TYR A 74 18.17 2.76 2.93
C TYR A 74 16.90 1.90 2.87
N ALA A 75 16.55 1.16 3.92
CA ALA A 75 15.29 0.42 3.98
C ALA A 75 14.07 1.36 4.02
N SER A 76 14.19 2.48 4.72
CA SER A 76 13.15 3.52 4.75
C SER A 76 13.03 4.19 3.39
N LEU A 77 14.15 4.59 2.77
CA LEU A 77 14.15 5.21 1.44
C LEU A 77 13.58 4.26 0.36
N ALA A 78 13.96 2.98 0.39
CA ALA A 78 13.44 1.97 -0.52
C ALA A 78 11.92 1.84 -0.39
N ALA A 79 11.39 1.85 0.84
CA ALA A 79 9.96 1.86 1.08
C ALA A 79 9.30 3.11 0.48
N ARG A 80 9.88 4.29 0.69
CA ARG A 80 9.34 5.55 0.17
C ARG A 80 9.29 5.57 -1.35
N ILE A 81 10.29 5.01 -2.03
CA ILE A 81 10.27 4.86 -3.49
C ILE A 81 9.13 3.94 -3.92
N ALA A 82 8.97 2.78 -3.26
CA ALA A 82 7.91 1.82 -3.56
C ALA A 82 6.51 2.39 -3.30
N VAL A 83 6.30 3.09 -2.17
CA VAL A 83 5.05 3.78 -1.82
C VAL A 83 4.75 4.91 -2.81
N SER A 84 5.76 5.70 -3.20
CA SER A 84 5.60 6.74 -4.23
C SER A 84 5.15 6.17 -5.56
N ASN A 85 5.63 4.96 -5.92
CA ASN A 85 5.16 4.25 -7.10
C ASN A 85 3.70 3.80 -6.93
N LEU A 86 3.37 3.15 -5.80
CA LEU A 86 2.00 2.70 -5.50
C LEU A 86 0.98 3.85 -5.54
N HIS A 87 1.32 5.02 -4.99
CA HIS A 87 0.45 6.20 -5.01
C HIS A 87 0.16 6.70 -6.43
N LYS A 88 1.05 6.46 -7.39
CA LYS A 88 0.81 6.80 -8.81
C LYS A 88 -0.03 5.76 -9.55
N GLU A 89 -0.14 4.56 -8.99
CA GLU A 89 -0.89 3.45 -9.58
C GLU A 89 -2.27 3.24 -8.97
N THR A 90 -2.56 3.89 -7.84
CA THR A 90 -3.80 3.77 -7.07
C THR A 90 -4.57 5.08 -7.03
N LYS A 91 -5.89 4.99 -6.98
CA LYS A 91 -6.75 6.17 -6.75
C LYS A 91 -6.45 6.78 -5.38
N LYS A 92 -6.65 8.09 -5.26
CA LYS A 92 -6.38 8.81 -4.00
C LYS A 92 -7.55 8.71 -3.03
N ILE A 93 -8.78 8.86 -3.53
CA ILE A 93 -9.99 8.96 -2.71
C ILE A 93 -10.38 7.57 -2.20
N PHE A 94 -10.59 7.43 -0.90
CA PHE A 94 -10.86 6.14 -0.26
C PHE A 94 -12.23 5.59 -0.66
N SER A 95 -13.28 6.42 -0.66
CA SER A 95 -14.62 5.99 -1.05
C SER A 95 -14.66 5.42 -2.47
N GLU A 96 -13.95 6.03 -3.43
CA GLU A 96 -13.85 5.53 -4.81
C GLU A 96 -13.19 4.15 -4.89
N VAL A 97 -12.15 3.90 -4.07
CA VAL A 97 -11.51 2.58 -4.01
C VAL A 97 -12.46 1.55 -3.41
N MET A 98 -13.24 1.90 -2.39
CA MET A 98 -14.24 1.01 -1.81
C MET A 98 -15.35 0.67 -2.82
N GLU A 99 -15.79 1.64 -3.62
CA GLU A 99 -16.74 1.40 -4.72
C GLU A 99 -16.15 0.46 -5.78
N ASP A 100 -14.90 0.67 -6.21
CA ASP A 100 -14.23 -0.22 -7.18
C ASP A 100 -14.13 -1.66 -6.66
N LEU A 101 -13.81 -1.83 -5.37
CA LEU A 101 -13.70 -3.13 -4.72
C LEU A 101 -15.05 -3.83 -4.55
N TYR A 102 -16.12 -3.06 -4.33
CA TYR A 102 -17.48 -3.59 -4.26
C TYR A 102 -17.95 -4.00 -5.65
N ASN A 103 -17.82 -3.13 -6.64
CA ASN A 103 -18.28 -3.34 -8.01
C ASN A 103 -17.39 -4.32 -8.82
N TYR A 104 -16.46 -5.02 -8.16
CA TYR A 104 -15.58 -5.96 -8.81
C TYR A 104 -16.38 -7.11 -9.47
N VAL A 105 -16.16 -7.28 -10.77
CA VAL A 105 -16.69 -8.40 -11.55
C VAL A 105 -15.53 -9.32 -11.88
N ASN A 106 -15.66 -10.60 -11.52
CA ASN A 106 -14.60 -11.56 -11.78
C ASN A 106 -14.52 -11.84 -13.30
N PRO A 107 -13.38 -11.56 -13.96
CA PRO A 107 -13.25 -11.69 -15.41
C PRO A 107 -13.36 -13.13 -15.91
N LEU A 108 -13.12 -14.13 -15.05
CA LEU A 108 -13.16 -15.54 -15.43
C LEU A 108 -14.59 -16.09 -15.56
N ASN A 109 -15.53 -15.56 -14.78
CA ASN A 109 -16.91 -16.06 -14.74
C ASN A 109 -17.96 -14.98 -15.03
N GLY A 110 -17.56 -13.72 -15.19
CA GLY A 110 -18.43 -12.57 -15.45
C GLY A 110 -19.38 -12.22 -14.31
N ARG A 111 -19.19 -12.77 -13.10
CA ARG A 111 -20.09 -12.55 -11.97
C ARG A 111 -19.58 -11.44 -11.06
N HIS A 112 -20.52 -10.61 -10.62
CA HIS A 112 -20.29 -9.62 -9.56
C HIS A 112 -19.85 -10.33 -8.28
N SER A 113 -18.61 -10.07 -7.86
CA SER A 113 -17.91 -10.76 -6.78
C SER A 113 -17.34 -9.73 -5.80
N PRO A 114 -18.19 -9.02 -5.04
CA PRO A 114 -17.75 -7.90 -4.20
C PRO A 114 -16.71 -8.34 -3.17
N MET A 115 -15.59 -7.62 -3.12
CA MET A 115 -14.51 -7.86 -2.15
C MET A 115 -14.83 -7.25 -0.79
N VAL A 116 -15.51 -6.10 -0.78
CA VAL A 116 -16.00 -5.44 0.43
C VAL A 116 -17.49 -5.72 0.63
N SER A 117 -17.95 -5.67 1.88
CA SER A 117 -19.36 -5.89 2.18
C SER A 117 -20.21 -4.68 1.76
N LYS A 118 -21.48 -4.93 1.40
CA LYS A 118 -22.41 -3.85 1.06
C LYS A 118 -22.63 -2.91 2.25
N GLU A 119 -22.78 -3.47 3.45
CA GLU A 119 -22.94 -2.71 4.69
C GLU A 119 -21.76 -1.74 4.91
N THR A 120 -20.52 -2.22 4.73
CA THR A 120 -19.33 -1.38 4.83
C THR A 120 -19.35 -0.26 3.79
N LEU A 121 -19.71 -0.57 2.54
CA LEU A 121 -19.76 0.43 1.47
C LEU A 121 -20.78 1.51 1.78
N ASP A 122 -22.01 1.13 2.15
CA ASP A 122 -23.11 2.07 2.43
C ASP A 122 -22.69 3.06 3.54
N ILE A 123 -22.09 2.58 4.63
CA ILE A 123 -21.55 3.41 5.71
C ILE A 123 -20.46 4.37 5.22
N VAL A 124 -19.54 3.88 4.37
CA VAL A 124 -18.47 4.70 3.80
C VAL A 124 -19.04 5.79 2.90
N LEU A 125 -20.07 5.50 2.10
CA LEU A 125 -20.69 6.47 1.19
C LEU A 125 -21.49 7.54 1.94
N GLU A 126 -22.23 7.14 2.98
CA GLU A 126 -22.96 8.07 3.85
C GLU A 126 -22.02 9.05 4.56
N ASN A 127 -20.80 8.62 4.90
CA ASN A 127 -19.83 9.41 5.67
C ASN A 127 -18.58 9.79 4.85
N LYS A 128 -18.69 9.80 3.52
CA LYS A 128 -17.55 9.89 2.60
C LYS A 128 -16.64 11.10 2.86
N ASP A 129 -17.21 12.27 3.12
CA ASP A 129 -16.44 13.50 3.24
C ASP A 129 -15.58 13.48 4.51
N ARG A 130 -16.13 12.95 5.60
CA ARG A 130 -15.46 12.81 6.89
C ARG A 130 -14.37 11.74 6.85
N LEU A 131 -14.66 10.57 6.28
CA LEU A 131 -13.69 9.46 6.19
C LEU A 131 -12.55 9.77 5.20
N ASN A 132 -12.86 10.35 4.04
CA ASN A 132 -11.85 10.71 3.04
C ASN A 132 -10.89 11.80 3.56
N SER A 133 -11.40 12.77 4.32
CA SER A 133 -10.57 13.86 4.88
C SER A 133 -9.75 13.44 6.10
N ALA A 134 -10.19 12.43 6.86
CA ALA A 134 -9.45 11.91 8.00
C ALA A 134 -8.15 11.17 7.60
N ILE A 135 -8.04 10.69 6.36
CA ILE A 135 -6.91 9.89 5.90
C ILE A 135 -5.67 10.75 5.64
N ILE A 136 -4.55 10.39 6.28
CA ILE A 136 -3.26 11.03 6.12
C ILE A 136 -2.31 10.12 5.32
N PHE A 137 -2.22 10.34 4.01
CA PHE A 137 -1.38 9.53 3.11
C PHE A 137 0.12 9.63 3.38
N ASP A 138 0.58 10.68 4.05
CA ASP A 138 1.99 10.82 4.40
C ASP A 138 2.45 9.73 5.38
N ARG A 139 1.52 9.14 6.14
CA ARG A 139 1.79 8.00 7.03
C ARG A 139 2.20 6.74 6.27
N ASP A 140 1.90 6.61 4.97
CA ASP A 140 2.38 5.50 4.15
C ASP A 140 3.92 5.50 4.00
N PHE A 141 4.57 6.66 4.07
CA PHE A 141 6.03 6.78 3.98
C PHE A 141 6.77 6.40 5.27
N SER A 142 6.04 6.03 6.33
CA SER A 142 6.61 5.60 7.60
C SER A 142 7.04 4.13 7.59
N TYR A 143 6.57 3.31 6.65
CA TYR A 143 6.93 1.90 6.57
C TYR A 143 8.38 1.70 6.13
N ASN A 144 8.99 0.59 6.55
CA ASN A 144 10.23 0.11 5.96
C ASN A 144 9.91 -0.75 4.72
N TYR A 145 10.93 -1.04 3.90
CA TYR A 145 10.73 -1.73 2.63
C TYR A 145 10.09 -3.13 2.80
N PHE A 146 10.59 -3.91 3.76
CA PHE A 146 10.09 -5.26 4.01
C PHE A 146 8.66 -5.29 4.58
N GLY A 147 8.32 -4.35 5.46
CA GLY A 147 6.98 -4.18 5.98
C GLY A 147 6.01 -3.78 4.87
N PHE A 148 6.40 -2.83 4.02
CA PHE A 148 5.59 -2.44 2.87
C PHE A 148 5.39 -3.59 1.88
N LYS A 149 6.44 -4.35 1.55
CA LYS A 149 6.33 -5.52 0.64
C LYS A 149 5.46 -6.63 1.22
N THR A 150 5.49 -6.82 2.54
CA THR A 150 4.56 -7.74 3.22
C THR A 150 3.10 -7.29 3.04
N LEU A 151 2.82 -5.99 3.23
CA LEU A 151 1.49 -5.41 3.02
C LEU A 151 1.05 -5.56 1.56
N GLU A 152 1.89 -5.15 0.61
CA GLU A 152 1.63 -5.20 -0.83
C GLU A 152 1.35 -6.63 -1.34
N ARG A 153 2.06 -7.62 -0.79
CA ARG A 153 1.92 -9.01 -1.22
C ARG A 153 0.56 -9.58 -0.82
N SER A 154 0.18 -9.40 0.45
CA SER A 154 -0.93 -10.15 1.03
C SER A 154 -2.09 -9.28 1.49
N TYR A 155 -1.83 -8.15 2.12
CA TYR A 155 -2.86 -7.41 2.89
C TYR A 155 -3.66 -6.40 2.06
N LEU A 156 -3.03 -5.79 1.05
CA LEU A 156 -3.71 -4.82 0.19
C LEU A 156 -4.58 -5.54 -0.85
N LEU A 157 -5.86 -5.20 -0.92
CA LEU A 157 -6.77 -5.81 -1.89
C LEU A 157 -6.36 -5.46 -3.33
N LYS A 158 -6.53 -6.45 -4.21
CA LYS A 158 -6.09 -6.41 -5.61
C LYS A 158 -7.26 -6.61 -6.56
N ILE A 159 -7.37 -5.74 -7.55
CA ILE A 159 -8.30 -5.86 -8.66
C ILE A 159 -7.52 -6.37 -9.87
N ASN A 160 -7.92 -7.52 -10.43
CA ASN A 160 -7.25 -8.14 -11.58
C ASN A 160 -5.73 -8.31 -11.40
N GLY A 161 -5.30 -8.66 -10.19
CA GLY A 161 -3.89 -8.83 -9.85
C GLY A 161 -3.13 -7.53 -9.57
N LYS A 162 -3.72 -6.36 -9.83
CA LYS A 162 -3.14 -5.05 -9.51
C LYS A 162 -3.62 -4.54 -8.16
N VAL A 163 -2.71 -4.01 -7.35
CA VAL A 163 -3.05 -3.43 -6.04
C VAL A 163 -3.96 -2.22 -6.23
N ALA A 164 -5.13 -2.26 -5.57
CA ALA A 164 -6.11 -1.17 -5.61
C ALA A 164 -6.03 -0.31 -4.34
N GLU A 165 -5.74 -0.92 -3.19
CA GLU A 165 -5.67 -0.22 -1.90
C GLU A 165 -4.28 0.33 -1.61
N ARG A 166 -4.24 1.52 -1.00
CA ARG A 166 -3.07 2.00 -0.25
C ARG A 166 -3.08 1.43 1.16
N PRO A 167 -1.94 1.41 1.88
CA PRO A 167 -1.94 1.01 3.29
C PRO A 167 -2.95 1.79 4.13
N GLN A 168 -3.06 3.12 3.93
CA GLN A 168 -4.10 3.90 4.62
C GLN A 168 -5.53 3.46 4.29
N HIS A 169 -5.82 3.06 3.04
CA HIS A 169 -7.15 2.59 2.66
C HIS A 169 -7.49 1.29 3.39
N MET A 170 -6.54 0.36 3.45
CA MET A 170 -6.70 -0.89 4.20
C MET A 170 -6.97 -0.61 5.68
N LEU A 171 -6.21 0.29 6.32
CA LEU A 171 -6.39 0.62 7.73
C LEU A 171 -7.76 1.29 8.00
N MET A 172 -8.20 2.19 7.12
CA MET A 172 -9.53 2.81 7.24
C MET A 172 -10.64 1.77 7.03
N ARG A 173 -10.51 0.88 6.03
CA ARG A 173 -11.45 -0.24 5.83
C ARG A 173 -11.54 -1.13 7.06
N VAL A 174 -10.42 -1.47 7.69
CA VAL A 174 -10.40 -2.26 8.92
C VAL A 174 -11.13 -1.52 10.05
N SER A 175 -10.85 -0.23 10.21
CA SER A 175 -11.45 0.58 11.27
C SER A 175 -12.97 0.70 11.10
N VAL A 176 -13.45 1.01 9.90
CA VAL A 176 -14.90 1.02 9.58
C VAL A 176 -15.49 -0.38 9.69
N GLY A 177 -14.75 -1.42 9.30
CA GLY A 177 -15.19 -2.81 9.42
C GLY A 177 -15.43 -3.27 10.86
N ILE A 178 -14.72 -2.69 11.83
CA ILE A 178 -14.86 -2.98 13.27
C ILE A 178 -15.96 -2.11 13.89
N HIS A 179 -15.91 -0.80 13.66
CA HIS A 179 -16.76 0.18 14.37
C HIS A 179 -18.08 0.50 13.63
N LYS A 180 -18.20 0.12 12.36
CA LYS A 180 -19.39 0.30 11.52
C LYS A 180 -19.87 1.76 11.54
N THR A 181 -21.08 2.01 12.05
CA THR A 181 -21.73 3.32 12.08
C THR A 181 -21.09 4.29 13.08
N ASP A 182 -20.26 3.82 14.00
CA ASP A 182 -19.51 4.68 14.92
C ASP A 182 -18.25 5.23 14.24
N ILE A 183 -18.43 6.34 13.51
CA ILE A 183 -17.37 6.98 12.74
C ILE A 183 -16.31 7.63 13.62
N ASP A 184 -16.70 8.11 14.81
CA ASP A 184 -15.77 8.70 15.76
C ASP A 184 -14.76 7.67 16.26
N ALA A 185 -15.24 6.50 16.71
CA ALA A 185 -14.38 5.38 17.09
C ALA A 185 -13.60 4.81 15.90
N ALA A 186 -14.18 4.78 14.70
CA ALA A 186 -13.47 4.34 13.49
C ALA A 186 -12.26 5.24 13.18
N ILE A 187 -12.41 6.57 13.31
CA ILE A 187 -11.32 7.53 13.06
C ILE A 187 -10.27 7.44 14.16
N GLU A 188 -10.67 7.27 15.42
CA GLU A 188 -9.74 7.05 16.54
C GLU A 188 -8.87 5.82 16.30
N THR A 189 -9.49 4.67 16.02
CA THR A 189 -8.80 3.42 15.70
C THR A 189 -7.90 3.56 14.47
N TYR A 190 -8.37 4.24 13.41
CA TYR A 190 -7.56 4.52 12.23
C TYR A 190 -6.30 5.32 12.59
N ASN A 191 -6.42 6.37 13.41
CA ASN A 191 -5.27 7.16 13.85
C ASN A 191 -4.27 6.31 14.63
N LEU A 192 -4.75 5.52 15.59
CA LEU A 192 -3.89 4.66 16.41
C LEU A 192 -3.17 3.58 15.56
N LEU A 193 -3.87 2.97 14.60
CA LEU A 193 -3.30 1.99 13.67
C LEU A 193 -2.29 2.62 12.72
N SER A 194 -2.62 3.76 12.11
CA SER A 194 -1.77 4.42 11.10
C SER A 194 -0.54 5.09 11.70
N GLU A 195 -0.58 5.47 12.98
CA GLU A 195 0.58 5.91 13.76
C GLU A 195 1.37 4.75 14.38
N LYS A 196 0.90 3.51 14.21
CA LYS A 196 1.55 2.27 14.68
C LYS A 196 1.62 2.12 16.20
N TRP A 197 0.66 2.68 16.93
CA TRP A 197 0.52 2.43 18.37
C TRP A 197 0.16 0.97 18.66
N PHE A 198 -0.63 0.36 17.78
CA PHE A 198 -0.91 -1.07 17.79
C PHE A 198 -1.24 -1.57 16.37
N THR A 199 -1.40 -2.89 16.24
CA THR A 199 -1.94 -3.51 15.02
C THR A 199 -2.94 -4.60 15.40
N HIS A 200 -4.00 -4.77 14.63
CA HIS A 200 -4.83 -5.96 14.72
C HIS A 200 -4.11 -7.19 14.16
N ALA A 201 -4.57 -8.37 14.55
CA ALA A 201 -4.08 -9.63 14.03
C ALA A 201 -4.38 -9.77 12.53
N SER A 202 -3.58 -10.60 11.84
CA SER A 202 -3.69 -10.79 10.40
C SER A 202 -5.11 -11.09 9.90
N PRO A 203 -5.91 -12.01 10.51
CA PRO A 203 -7.26 -12.29 10.02
C PRO A 203 -8.17 -11.07 10.02
N THR A 204 -8.01 -10.18 11.01
CA THR A 204 -8.73 -8.92 11.07
C THR A 204 -8.31 -7.97 9.94
N LEU A 205 -7.00 -7.82 9.68
CA LEU A 205 -6.50 -6.96 8.61
C LEU A 205 -6.97 -7.44 7.22
N PHE A 206 -7.06 -8.76 7.02
CA PHE A 206 -7.58 -9.35 5.78
C PHE A 206 -9.09 -9.16 5.61
N ASN A 207 -9.86 -9.48 6.65
CA ASN A 207 -11.29 -9.73 6.51
C ASN A 207 -12.19 -8.63 7.07
N ALA A 208 -11.66 -7.65 7.80
CA ALA A 208 -12.48 -6.55 8.29
C ALA A 208 -13.05 -5.74 7.11
N GLY A 209 -14.36 -5.51 7.17
CA GLY A 209 -15.11 -4.81 6.13
C GLY A 209 -15.42 -5.65 4.88
N THR A 210 -15.05 -6.94 4.82
CA THR A 210 -15.36 -7.85 3.70
C THR A 210 -16.63 -8.67 3.94
N ASN A 211 -17.11 -9.37 2.90
CA ASN A 211 -18.26 -10.26 3.03
C ASN A 211 -17.94 -11.45 3.94
N ARG A 212 -18.79 -11.72 4.94
CA ARG A 212 -18.62 -12.78 5.95
C ARG A 212 -17.25 -12.68 6.66
N PRO A 213 -17.04 -11.62 7.45
CA PRO A 213 -15.72 -11.29 7.99
C PRO A 213 -15.27 -12.32 9.05
N GLN A 214 -14.26 -13.12 8.72
CA GLN A 214 -13.63 -14.04 9.66
C GLN A 214 -12.46 -13.33 10.37
N LEU A 215 -12.75 -12.71 11.51
CA LEU A 215 -11.80 -11.83 12.21
C LEU A 215 -10.87 -12.57 13.19
N SER A 216 -11.21 -13.80 13.57
CA SER A 216 -10.47 -14.62 14.55
C SER A 216 -10.20 -16.00 13.97
N SER A 217 -8.93 -16.40 13.89
CA SER A 217 -8.50 -17.68 13.30
C SER A 217 -8.05 -18.75 14.31
N CYS A 218 -7.90 -18.39 15.58
CA CYS A 218 -7.48 -19.33 16.62
C CYS A 218 -8.70 -19.87 17.36
N PHE A 219 -8.88 -21.19 17.36
CA PHE A 219 -9.97 -21.87 18.03
C PHE A 219 -9.43 -23.02 18.88
N LEU A 220 -9.99 -23.18 20.07
CA LEU A 220 -9.71 -24.30 20.96
C LEU A 220 -10.85 -25.31 20.85
N PHE A 221 -10.51 -26.56 20.57
CA PHE A 221 -11.47 -27.66 20.55
C PHE A 221 -11.23 -28.55 21.76
N VAL A 222 -12.31 -28.94 22.43
CA VAL A 222 -12.27 -29.92 23.52
C VAL A 222 -12.82 -31.24 23.00
N GLU A 223 -12.01 -32.27 23.09
CA GLU A 223 -12.40 -33.62 22.70
C GLU A 223 -13.27 -34.25 23.81
N ARG A 224 -14.49 -34.71 23.46
CA ARG A 224 -15.33 -35.48 24.38
C ARG A 224 -14.76 -36.90 24.48
N ARG A 225 -14.33 -37.30 25.69
CA ARG A 225 -14.09 -38.72 25.99
C ARG A 225 -15.41 -39.47 25.85
N GLN A 226 -15.46 -40.45 24.95
CA GLN A 226 -16.54 -41.44 24.92
C GLN A 226 -16.38 -42.34 26.16
N HIS A 227 -17.45 -42.45 26.95
CA HIS A 227 -17.56 -43.43 28.04
C HIS A 227 -18.01 -44.78 27.50
#